data_AF-A0A1M6PET0-F1
#
_entry.id   AF-A0A1M6PET0-F1
#
_cell.length_a   1.000
_cell.length_b   1.000
_cell.length_c   1.000
_cell.angle_alpha   90.00
_cell.angle_beta   90.00
_cell.angle_gamma   90.00
#
_symmetry.space_group_name_H-M   'P 1'
#
loop_
_entity.id
_entity.type
_entity.pdbx_description
1 polymer ?
#
loop_
_entity_poly.entity_id
_entity_poly.type
_entity_poly.pdbx_seq_one_letter_code
_entity_poly.pdbx_strand_id
1 'polypeptide(L)'
;MSLEAKMKQILVITDGCSNVGESPIEAAADARRQGIAVNVIGVVEKGEMGGAGRDEVMRIAEAGNGMCRIVQPSDLSATAQMMTHQTMQLTLQQAVNAELKSVLGKTQEELPPEERARVTSVVDKLQEELHLDLIVLIDTSASMKHKMDMVREAVRDLSFSLSARMGSSRVAVAVFPGQRGNWVETVQTFSATLDPKTLERCYVASGGTPTGPAIRHALQLFQEKTESGIDEQWAALD
;
A
#
# COMPACT_ATOMS: atom_id res chain seq x y z
N MET A 1 21.13 17.21 -8.16
CA MET A 1 19.74 16.76 -7.93
C MET A 1 19.74 15.25 -7.86
N SER A 2 19.72 14.68 -6.65
CA SER A 2 19.37 13.26 -6.51
C SER A 2 17.85 13.20 -6.62
N LEU A 3 17.30 12.62 -7.70
CA LEU A 3 15.96 12.04 -7.59
C LEU A 3 16.13 10.90 -6.59
N GLU A 4 15.83 11.15 -5.31
CA GLU A 4 15.65 10.06 -4.35
C GLU A 4 14.56 9.15 -4.93
N ALA A 5 14.94 7.99 -5.45
CA ALA A 5 13.96 7.01 -5.89
C ALA A 5 13.12 6.59 -4.68
N LYS A 6 11.79 6.71 -4.81
CA LYS A 6 10.83 6.37 -3.75
C LYS A 6 9.81 5.40 -4.30
N MET A 7 9.52 4.35 -3.56
CA MET A 7 8.41 3.47 -3.85
C MET A 7 7.15 3.94 -3.13
N LYS A 8 6.04 3.89 -3.85
CA LYS A 8 4.72 4.27 -3.34
C LYS A 8 3.82 3.04 -3.36
N GLN A 9 3.19 2.75 -2.22
CA GLN A 9 2.26 1.63 -2.11
C GLN A 9 0.99 2.03 -1.37
N ILE A 10 -0.11 1.40 -1.75
CA ILE A 10 -1.37 1.40 -1.03
C ILE A 10 -1.60 -0.03 -0.53
N LEU A 11 -1.88 -0.19 0.75
CA LEU A 11 -2.33 -1.45 1.33
C LEU A 11 -3.78 -1.30 1.78
N VAL A 12 -4.69 -1.97 1.09
CA VAL A 12 -6.11 -2.04 1.45
C VAL A 12 -6.34 -3.24 2.34
N ILE A 13 -6.94 -3.04 3.51
CA ILE A 13 -7.37 -4.11 4.42
C ILE A 13 -8.90 -4.05 4.49
N THR A 14 -9.59 -5.08 4.02
CA THR A 14 -11.06 -5.13 3.95
C THR A 14 -11.57 -6.55 4.16
N ASP A 15 -12.81 -6.70 4.61
CA ASP A 15 -13.48 -8.00 4.73
C ASP A 15 -14.64 -8.20 3.74
N GLY A 16 -14.90 -7.23 2.85
CA GLY A 16 -16.10 -7.23 2.00
C GLY A 16 -15.90 -6.59 0.63
N CYS A 17 -16.99 -6.56 -0.14
CA CYS A 17 -17.03 -5.89 -1.44
C CYS A 17 -17.31 -4.39 -1.28
N SER A 18 -16.73 -3.59 -2.16
CA SER A 18 -17.18 -2.23 -2.42
C SER A 18 -18.66 -2.26 -2.83
N ASN A 19 -19.49 -1.49 -2.13
CA ASN A 19 -20.94 -1.46 -2.39
C ASN A 19 -21.50 -0.04 -2.55
N VAL A 20 -20.64 0.97 -2.41
CA VAL A 20 -20.96 2.40 -2.60
C VAL A 20 -19.78 3.12 -3.23
N GLY A 21 -20.06 4.22 -3.94
CA GLY A 21 -19.04 5.04 -4.58
C GLY A 21 -18.58 4.53 -5.95
N GLU A 22 -17.43 5.03 -6.40
CA GLU A 22 -16.84 4.68 -7.70
C GLU A 22 -16.17 3.30 -7.70
N SER A 23 -15.80 2.82 -8.89
CA SER A 23 -15.14 1.51 -9.06
C SER A 23 -13.75 1.47 -8.39
N PRO A 24 -13.49 0.55 -7.45
CA PRO A 24 -12.17 0.40 -6.86
C PRO A 24 -11.12 -0.14 -7.84
N ILE A 25 -11.55 -0.86 -8.88
CA ILE A 25 -10.67 -1.40 -9.92
C ILE A 25 -10.13 -0.25 -10.79
N GLU A 26 -10.99 0.71 -11.15
CA GLU A 26 -10.57 1.89 -11.91
C GLU A 26 -9.64 2.79 -11.09
N ALA A 27 -9.96 3.01 -9.80
CA ALA A 27 -9.10 3.75 -8.90
C ALA A 27 -7.72 3.08 -8.73
N ALA A 28 -7.66 1.75 -8.66
CA ALA A 28 -6.40 1.01 -8.58
C ALA A 28 -5.60 1.07 -9.90
N ALA A 29 -6.26 0.99 -11.05
CA ALA A 29 -5.60 1.20 -12.35
C ALA A 29 -4.99 2.61 -12.45
N ASP A 30 -5.68 3.62 -11.91
CA ASP A 30 -5.19 5.00 -11.86
C ASP A 30 -3.99 5.16 -10.92
N ALA A 31 -3.97 4.42 -9.80
CA ALA A 31 -2.82 4.33 -8.92
C ALA A 31 -1.60 3.76 -9.65
N ARG A 32 -1.79 2.64 -10.36
CA ARG A 32 -0.73 1.99 -11.15
C ARG A 32 -0.15 2.93 -12.19
N ARG A 33 -0.99 3.69 -12.90
CA ARG A 33 -0.54 4.68 -13.90
C ARG A 33 0.37 5.77 -13.30
N GLN A 34 0.25 6.02 -11.99
CA GLN A 34 1.08 6.96 -11.24
C GLN A 34 2.29 6.30 -10.55
N GLY A 35 2.57 5.03 -10.86
CA GLY A 35 3.68 4.28 -10.25
C GLY A 35 3.42 3.84 -8.81
N ILE A 36 2.15 3.75 -8.40
CA ILE A 36 1.74 3.35 -7.06
C ILE A 36 1.18 1.92 -7.13
N ALA A 37 1.78 0.99 -6.40
CA ALA A 37 1.26 -0.38 -6.33
C ALA A 37 0.11 -0.48 -5.32
N VAL A 38 -0.96 -1.21 -5.64
CA VAL A 38 -2.11 -1.42 -4.74
C VAL A 38 -2.18 -2.88 -4.31
N ASN A 39 -1.89 -3.12 -3.03
CA ASN A 39 -2.00 -4.41 -2.37
C ASN A 39 -3.34 -4.50 -1.64
N VAL A 40 -3.92 -5.70 -1.58
CA VAL A 40 -5.19 -5.94 -0.90
C VAL A 40 -5.12 -7.17 0.00
N ILE A 41 -5.48 -6.99 1.27
CA ILE A 41 -5.68 -8.08 2.22
C ILE A 41 -7.16 -8.20 2.54
N GLY A 42 -7.75 -9.30 2.08
CA GLY A 42 -9.07 -9.75 2.48
C GLY A 42 -9.01 -10.43 3.85
N VAL A 43 -9.70 -9.89 4.86
CA VAL A 43 -9.75 -10.49 6.21
C VAL A 43 -11.01 -11.33 6.34
N VAL A 44 -10.85 -12.62 6.59
CA VAL A 44 -11.98 -13.56 6.67
C VAL A 44 -12.04 -14.25 8.02
N GLU A 45 -13.21 -14.23 8.65
CA GLU A 45 -13.54 -15.20 9.68
C GLU A 45 -14.18 -16.44 9.02
N LYS A 46 -14.19 -17.57 9.75
CA LYS A 46 -14.59 -18.87 9.22
C LYS A 46 -15.95 -18.79 8.48
N GLY A 47 -15.91 -18.87 7.15
CA GLY A 47 -17.10 -19.00 6.30
C GLY A 47 -17.66 -17.69 5.69
N GLU A 48 -17.02 -16.54 5.88
CA GLU A 48 -17.71 -15.24 5.63
C GLU A 48 -17.49 -14.60 4.26
N MET A 49 -16.35 -14.78 3.58
CA MET A 49 -16.12 -14.09 2.30
C MET A 49 -16.60 -14.93 1.12
N GLY A 50 -17.78 -14.58 0.60
CA GLY A 50 -18.36 -15.15 -0.62
C GLY A 50 -17.52 -14.89 -1.87
N GLY A 51 -17.75 -15.66 -2.94
CA GLY A 51 -16.94 -15.63 -4.17
C GLY A 51 -16.80 -14.23 -4.80
N ALA A 52 -17.89 -13.46 -4.83
CA ALA A 52 -17.88 -12.12 -5.41
C ALA A 52 -16.94 -11.14 -4.70
N GLY A 53 -16.79 -11.24 -3.37
CA GLY A 53 -15.85 -10.42 -2.61
C GLY A 53 -14.40 -10.79 -2.87
N ARG A 54 -14.12 -12.09 -3.02
CA ARG A 54 -12.80 -12.58 -3.40
C ARG A 54 -12.38 -12.07 -4.78
N ASP A 55 -13.30 -12.15 -5.73
CA ASP A 55 -13.04 -11.71 -7.11
C ASP A 55 -12.76 -10.22 -7.18
N GLU A 56 -13.46 -9.39 -6.41
CA GLU A 56 -13.22 -7.95 -6.39
C GLU A 56 -11.84 -7.61 -5.81
N VAL A 57 -11.47 -8.13 -4.63
CA VAL A 57 -10.16 -7.84 -4.02
C VAL A 57 -9.00 -8.29 -4.89
N MET A 58 -9.15 -9.42 -5.60
CA MET A 58 -8.16 -9.90 -6.56
C MET A 58 -8.02 -8.94 -7.75
N ARG A 59 -9.15 -8.49 -8.32
CA ARG A 59 -9.14 -7.57 -9.47
C ARG A 59 -8.61 -6.18 -9.12
N ILE A 60 -8.83 -5.70 -7.89
CA ILE A 60 -8.24 -4.44 -7.40
C ILE A 60 -6.71 -4.56 -7.39
N ALA A 61 -6.16 -5.63 -6.80
CA ALA A 61 -4.71 -5.84 -6.74
C ALA A 61 -4.09 -6.00 -8.14
N GLU A 62 -4.73 -6.76 -9.02
CA GLU A 62 -4.28 -6.94 -10.40
C GLU A 62 -4.24 -5.61 -11.18
N ALA A 63 -5.31 -4.82 -11.10
CA ALA A 63 -5.38 -3.49 -11.71
C ALA A 63 -4.31 -2.54 -11.15
N GLY A 64 -4.01 -2.66 -9.85
CA GLY A 64 -2.99 -1.90 -9.13
C GLY A 64 -1.56 -2.41 -9.24
N ASN A 65 -1.27 -3.48 -10.02
CA ASN A 65 0.05 -4.13 -10.08
C ASN A 65 0.60 -4.54 -8.69
N GLY A 66 -0.28 -4.95 -7.79
CA GLY A 66 0.05 -5.43 -6.46
C GLY A 66 -0.39 -6.87 -6.23
N MET A 67 -0.42 -7.25 -4.96
CA MET A 67 -0.76 -8.60 -4.50
C MET A 67 -2.11 -8.62 -3.79
N CYS A 68 -2.82 -9.73 -3.90
CA CYS A 68 -4.01 -10.02 -3.10
C CYS A 68 -3.77 -11.25 -2.21
N ARG A 69 -4.13 -11.17 -0.93
CA ARG A 69 -4.19 -12.33 -0.02
C ARG A 69 -5.46 -12.31 0.79
N ILE A 70 -6.01 -13.50 1.05
CA ILE A 70 -7.18 -13.69 1.90
C ILE A 70 -6.72 -14.47 3.12
N VAL A 71 -6.84 -13.88 4.30
CA VAL A 71 -6.22 -14.40 5.53
C VAL A 71 -7.14 -14.33 6.72
N GLN A 72 -6.84 -15.14 7.74
CA GLN A 72 -7.47 -14.98 9.04
C GLN A 72 -6.87 -13.78 9.78
N PRO A 73 -7.61 -13.15 10.71
CA PRO A 73 -7.09 -12.02 11.49
C PRO A 73 -5.73 -12.28 12.15
N SER A 74 -5.46 -13.51 12.59
CA SER A 74 -4.19 -13.92 13.21
C SER A 74 -2.98 -13.85 12.28
N ASP A 75 -3.18 -13.99 10.97
CA ASP A 75 -2.10 -14.02 9.98
C ASP A 75 -1.88 -12.65 9.31
N LEU A 76 -2.69 -11.65 9.68
CA LEU A 76 -2.74 -10.34 9.03
C LEU A 76 -1.40 -9.59 9.13
N SER A 77 -0.79 -9.57 10.32
CA SER A 77 0.48 -8.87 10.58
C SER A 77 1.60 -9.41 9.68
N ALA A 78 1.86 -10.72 9.72
CA ALA A 78 2.87 -11.37 8.89
C ALA A 78 2.59 -11.21 7.39
N THR A 79 1.32 -11.27 6.99
CA THR A 79 0.91 -11.13 5.58
C THR A 79 1.14 -9.71 5.07
N ALA A 80 0.79 -8.69 5.86
CA ALA A 80 0.99 -7.29 5.49
C ALA A 80 2.48 -6.96 5.29
N GLN A 81 3.34 -7.45 6.18
CA GLN A 81 4.79 -7.30 6.05
C GLN A 81 5.29 -7.99 4.79
N MET A 82 4.97 -9.27 4.62
CA MET A 82 5.38 -10.06 3.45
C MET A 82 4.96 -9.41 2.13
N MET A 83 3.69 -9.01 2.01
CA MET A 83 3.17 -8.42 0.77
C MET A 83 3.84 -7.09 0.46
N THR A 84 4.10 -6.25 1.46
CA THR A 84 4.80 -4.96 1.28
C THR A 84 6.19 -5.21 0.71
N HIS A 85 6.99 -6.09 1.33
CA HIS A 85 8.34 -6.43 0.88
C HIS A 85 8.36 -7.11 -0.49
N GLN A 86 7.47 -8.07 -0.75
CA GLN A 86 7.45 -8.79 -2.04
C GLN A 86 7.01 -7.87 -3.18
N THR A 87 6.04 -6.99 -2.95
CA THR A 87 5.61 -6.00 -3.96
C THR A 87 6.73 -5.01 -4.26
N MET A 88 7.48 -4.59 -3.24
CA MET A 88 8.68 -3.77 -3.42
C MET A 88 9.71 -4.47 -4.32
N GLN A 89 10.04 -5.73 -4.02
CA GLN A 89 11.00 -6.51 -4.80
C GLN A 89 10.58 -6.65 -6.26
N LEU A 90 9.31 -7.02 -6.50
CA LEU A 90 8.76 -7.18 -7.85
C LEU A 90 8.76 -5.86 -8.63
N THR A 91 8.39 -4.76 -7.99
CA THR A 91 8.39 -3.42 -8.62
C THR A 91 9.81 -3.02 -9.04
N LEU A 92 10.82 -3.31 -8.20
CA LEU A 92 12.22 -3.05 -8.54
C LEU A 92 12.72 -3.94 -9.67
N GLN A 93 12.41 -5.23 -9.64
CA GLN A 93 12.76 -6.14 -10.73
C GLN A 93 12.14 -5.69 -12.05
N GLN A 94 10.88 -5.22 -12.04
CA GLN A 94 10.23 -4.67 -13.22
C GLN A 94 10.92 -3.40 -13.74
N ALA A 95 11.24 -2.47 -12.84
CA ALA A 95 11.93 -1.22 -13.20
C ALA A 95 13.33 -1.49 -13.77
N VAL A 96 14.11 -2.36 -13.13
CA VAL A 96 15.45 -2.74 -13.60
C VAL A 96 15.39 -3.48 -14.94
N ASN A 97 14.42 -4.38 -15.13
CA ASN A 97 14.22 -5.05 -16.42
C ASN A 97 13.82 -4.07 -17.53
N ALA A 98 12.99 -3.07 -17.23
CA ALA A 98 12.64 -2.03 -18.19
C ALA A 98 13.88 -1.21 -18.60
N GLU A 99 14.73 -0.87 -17.64
CA GLU A 99 15.97 -0.14 -17.90
C GLU A 99 16.97 -0.97 -18.72
N LEU A 100 17.18 -2.25 -18.35
CA LEU A 100 18.02 -3.17 -19.12
C LEU A 100 17.53 -3.32 -20.56
N LYS A 101 16.21 -3.44 -20.77
CA LYS A 101 15.63 -3.55 -22.10
C LYS A 101 15.81 -2.26 -22.91
N SER A 102 15.67 -1.10 -22.27
CA SER A 102 15.87 0.21 -22.89
C SER A 102 17.33 0.44 -23.32
N VAL A 103 18.28 0.10 -22.45
CA VAL A 103 19.72 0.40 -22.66
C VAL A 103 20.43 -0.69 -23.47
N LEU A 104 20.14 -1.96 -23.21
CA LEU A 104 20.87 -3.12 -23.76
C LEU A 104 20.02 -3.97 -24.71
N GLY A 105 18.72 -3.70 -24.84
CA GLY A 105 17.82 -4.52 -25.66
C GLY A 105 17.55 -5.92 -25.08
N LYS A 106 17.92 -6.17 -23.82
CA LYS A 106 17.83 -7.47 -23.15
C LYS A 106 17.07 -7.39 -21.84
N THR A 107 16.44 -8.49 -21.42
CA THR A 107 15.92 -8.67 -20.06
C THR A 107 16.96 -9.34 -19.16
N GLN A 108 16.76 -9.28 -17.83
CA GLN A 108 17.62 -9.95 -16.86
C GLN A 108 17.76 -11.46 -17.13
N GLU A 109 16.72 -12.10 -17.65
CA GLU A 109 16.69 -13.54 -17.96
C GLU A 109 17.56 -13.91 -19.17
N GLU A 110 17.82 -12.95 -20.06
CA GLU A 110 18.67 -13.09 -21.25
C GLU A 110 20.15 -12.79 -20.95
N LEU A 111 20.46 -12.28 -19.75
CA LEU A 111 21.83 -12.01 -19.33
C LEU A 111 22.57 -13.31 -18.95
N PRO A 112 23.90 -13.38 -19.17
CA PRO A 112 24.76 -14.43 -18.64
C PRO A 112 24.64 -14.57 -17.10
N PRO A 113 24.94 -15.75 -16.53
CA PRO A 113 24.77 -16.00 -15.09
C PRO A 113 25.46 -14.97 -14.18
N GLU A 114 26.68 -14.54 -14.51
CA GLU A 114 27.44 -13.57 -13.71
C GLU A 114 26.77 -12.19 -13.71
N GLU A 115 26.33 -11.71 -14.86
CA GLU A 115 25.62 -10.43 -14.98
C GLU A 115 24.25 -10.48 -14.31
N ARG A 116 23.54 -11.60 -14.44
CA ARG A 116 22.26 -11.82 -13.74
C ARG A 116 22.41 -11.75 -12.23
N ALA A 117 23.46 -12.39 -11.68
CA ALA A 117 23.76 -12.33 -10.26
C ALA A 117 24.03 -10.90 -9.80
N ARG A 118 24.79 -10.13 -10.60
CA ARG A 118 25.05 -8.71 -10.33
C ARG A 118 23.77 -7.87 -10.33
N VAL A 119 22.86 -8.11 -11.28
CA VAL A 119 21.56 -7.43 -11.32
C VAL A 119 20.73 -7.76 -10.08
N THR A 120 20.67 -9.02 -9.67
CA THR A 120 19.98 -9.42 -8.45
C THR A 120 20.54 -8.71 -7.21
N SER A 121 21.87 -8.65 -7.06
CA SER A 121 22.48 -7.93 -5.94
C SER A 121 22.18 -6.43 -5.94
N VAL A 122 22.04 -5.80 -7.12
CA VAL A 122 21.61 -4.39 -7.22
C VAL A 122 20.17 -4.24 -6.77
N VAL A 123 19.26 -5.13 -7.19
CA VAL A 123 17.86 -5.11 -6.75
C VAL A 123 17.77 -5.27 -5.24
N ASP A 124 18.49 -6.22 -4.65
CA ASP A 124 18.48 -6.47 -3.21
C ASP A 124 18.98 -5.24 -2.43
N LYS A 125 20.06 -4.60 -2.92
CA LYS A 125 20.58 -3.37 -2.32
C LYS A 125 19.57 -2.22 -2.40
N LEU A 126 18.95 -2.03 -3.57
CA LEU A 126 17.92 -1.00 -3.76
C LEU A 126 16.71 -1.25 -2.85
N GLN A 127 16.29 -2.50 -2.67
CA GLN A 127 15.18 -2.84 -1.79
C GLN A 127 15.43 -2.38 -0.34
N GLU A 128 16.67 -2.49 0.13
CA GLU A 128 17.02 -2.09 1.49
C GLU A 128 17.18 -0.57 1.64
N GLU A 129 17.76 0.11 0.66
CA GLU A 129 18.10 1.54 0.73
C GLU A 129 16.95 2.49 0.30
N LEU A 130 16.01 2.03 -0.52
CA LEU A 130 14.99 2.91 -1.11
C LEU A 130 13.96 3.40 -0.08
N HIS A 131 13.54 4.65 -0.27
CA HIS A 131 12.46 5.23 0.50
C HIS A 131 11.13 4.56 0.15
N LEU A 132 10.32 4.27 1.17
CA LEU A 132 8.98 3.73 1.00
C LEU A 132 7.95 4.71 1.57
N ASP A 133 6.96 5.04 0.76
CA ASP A 133 5.77 5.73 1.20
C ASP A 133 4.57 4.79 1.09
N LEU A 134 4.04 4.38 2.24
CA LEU A 134 2.93 3.44 2.35
C LEU A 134 1.70 4.15 2.88
N ILE A 135 0.56 4.01 2.20
CA ILE A 135 -0.75 4.37 2.74
C ILE A 135 -1.49 3.08 3.09
N VAL A 136 -1.90 2.94 4.35
CA VAL A 136 -2.77 1.85 4.78
C VAL A 136 -4.21 2.35 4.81
N LEU A 137 -5.04 1.73 3.98
CA LEU A 137 -6.48 1.97 3.93
C LEU A 137 -7.19 0.86 4.71
N ILE A 138 -7.88 1.24 5.79
CA ILE A 138 -8.54 0.29 6.69
C ILE A 138 -10.05 0.38 6.52
N ASP A 139 -10.66 -0.73 6.14
CA ASP A 139 -12.11 -0.90 6.18
C ASP A 139 -12.59 -0.89 7.64
N THR A 140 -13.55 -0.03 7.93
CA THR A 140 -14.18 0.14 9.25
C THR A 140 -15.69 -0.07 9.18
N SER A 141 -16.20 -0.70 8.11
CA SER A 141 -17.59 -1.09 7.98
C SER A 141 -18.02 -2.04 9.12
N ALA A 142 -19.33 -2.21 9.29
CA ALA A 142 -19.88 -2.93 10.44
C ALA A 142 -19.36 -4.37 10.62
N SER A 143 -19.01 -5.07 9.52
CA SER A 143 -18.45 -6.42 9.53
C SER A 143 -17.04 -6.49 10.13
N MET A 144 -16.29 -5.38 10.10
CA MET A 144 -14.94 -5.29 10.65
C MET A 144 -14.88 -5.19 12.17
N LYS A 145 -16.04 -5.10 12.85
CA LYS A 145 -16.11 -4.87 14.30
C LYS A 145 -15.31 -5.86 15.14
N HIS A 146 -15.36 -7.14 14.80
CA HIS A 146 -14.66 -8.19 15.54
C HIS A 146 -13.21 -8.39 15.09
N LYS A 147 -12.84 -7.80 13.94
CA LYS A 147 -11.52 -7.93 13.31
C LYS A 147 -10.60 -6.75 13.67
N MET A 148 -11.17 -5.63 14.10
CA MET A 148 -10.48 -4.35 14.24
C MET A 148 -9.31 -4.37 15.22
N ASP A 149 -9.38 -5.10 16.33
CA ASP A 149 -8.26 -5.16 17.29
C ASP A 149 -7.02 -5.81 16.67
N MET A 150 -7.21 -6.91 15.93
CA MET A 150 -6.14 -7.57 15.17
C MET A 150 -5.62 -6.71 14.02
N VAL A 151 -6.51 -5.94 13.37
CA VAL A 151 -6.10 -4.99 12.31
C VAL A 151 -5.21 -3.88 12.88
N ARG A 152 -5.59 -3.30 14.03
CA ARG A 152 -4.76 -2.27 14.69
C ARG A 152 -3.40 -2.82 15.09
N GLU A 153 -3.36 -4.02 15.66
CA GLU A 153 -2.10 -4.70 16.01
C GLU A 153 -1.23 -4.93 14.76
N ALA A 154 -1.80 -5.48 13.69
CA ALA A 154 -1.09 -5.72 12.44
C ALA A 154 -0.53 -4.43 11.80
N VAL A 155 -1.28 -3.33 11.82
CA VAL A 155 -0.81 -2.04 11.28
C VAL A 155 0.31 -1.46 12.15
N ARG A 156 0.25 -1.63 13.47
CA ARG A 156 1.33 -1.25 14.39
C ARG A 156 2.60 -2.06 14.13
N ASP A 157 2.48 -3.38 14.02
CA ASP A 157 3.61 -4.27 13.74
C ASP A 157 4.25 -3.97 12.39
N LEU A 158 3.43 -3.72 11.36
CA LEU A 158 3.91 -3.30 10.05
C LEU A 158 4.69 -1.99 10.12
N SER A 159 4.16 -0.98 10.83
CA SER A 159 4.89 0.28 11.01
C SER A 159 6.23 0.06 11.73
N PHE A 160 6.27 -0.83 12.72
CA PHE A 160 7.49 -1.16 13.43
C PHE A 160 8.50 -1.88 12.53
N SER A 161 8.05 -2.88 11.75
CA SER A 161 8.93 -3.62 10.84
C SER A 161 9.51 -2.71 9.75
N LEU A 162 8.72 -1.75 9.24
CA LEU A 162 9.17 -0.78 8.25
C LEU A 162 10.15 0.25 8.82
N SER A 163 10.06 0.57 10.12
CA SER A 163 11.01 1.46 10.80
C SER A 163 12.41 0.85 10.96
N ALA A 164 12.52 -0.48 10.88
CA ALA A 164 13.79 -1.19 11.00
C ALA A 164 14.60 -1.25 9.69
N ARG A 165 14.02 -0.83 8.55
CA ARG A 165 14.70 -0.79 7.24
C ARG A 165 15.76 0.32 7.22
N MET A 166 16.83 0.13 6.42
CA MET A 166 17.84 1.17 6.20
C MET A 166 17.24 2.39 5.46
N GLY A 167 16.45 2.15 4.41
CA GLY A 167 15.73 3.18 3.68
C GLY A 167 14.56 3.73 4.47
N SER A 168 14.37 5.06 4.44
CA SER A 168 13.31 5.67 5.26
C SER A 168 11.92 5.24 4.77
N SER A 169 11.10 4.77 5.71
CA SER A 169 9.72 4.37 5.47
C SER A 169 8.79 5.36 6.13
N ARG A 170 7.76 5.83 5.42
CA ARG A 170 6.73 6.70 5.96
C ARG A 170 5.37 6.07 5.73
N VAL A 171 4.57 6.00 6.80
CA VAL A 171 3.24 5.42 6.79
C VAL A 171 2.20 6.50 7.02
N ALA A 172 1.17 6.52 6.19
CA ALA A 172 -0.08 7.23 6.45
C ALA A 172 -1.20 6.21 6.63
N VAL A 173 -2.22 6.56 7.41
CA VAL A 173 -3.36 5.68 7.68
C VAL A 173 -4.65 6.45 7.43
N ALA A 174 -5.53 5.86 6.62
CA ALA A 174 -6.88 6.35 6.43
C ALA A 174 -7.90 5.22 6.60
N VAL A 175 -9.09 5.58 7.05
CA VAL A 175 -10.20 4.64 7.28
C VAL A 175 -11.34 4.92 6.31
N PHE A 176 -12.06 3.87 5.94
CA PHE A 176 -13.25 3.96 5.13
C PHE A 176 -14.32 2.97 5.62
N PRO A 177 -15.59 3.36 5.76
CA PRO A 177 -16.07 4.74 5.66
C PRO A 177 -15.52 5.64 6.78
N GLY A 178 -15.49 6.96 6.56
CA GLY A 178 -15.07 7.94 7.57
C GLY A 178 -16.19 8.28 8.56
N GLN A 179 -15.88 9.07 9.60
CA GLN A 179 -16.90 9.52 10.54
C GLN A 179 -17.84 10.58 9.94
N ARG A 180 -19.01 10.75 10.58
CA ARG A 180 -19.98 11.83 10.31
C ARG A 180 -20.45 11.90 8.84
N GLY A 181 -20.52 10.75 8.17
CA GLY A 181 -20.97 10.64 6.77
C GLY A 181 -19.88 10.90 5.73
N ASN A 182 -18.63 11.12 6.14
CA ASN A 182 -17.50 11.18 5.22
C ASN A 182 -17.22 9.80 4.60
N TRP A 183 -16.85 9.78 3.33
CA TRP A 183 -16.50 8.52 2.66
C TRP A 183 -15.16 7.96 3.12
N VAL A 184 -14.22 8.84 3.47
CA VAL A 184 -12.86 8.47 3.91
C VAL A 184 -12.42 9.47 4.98
N GLU A 185 -11.63 9.02 5.95
CA GLU A 185 -11.01 9.88 6.95
C GLU A 185 -9.53 9.56 7.10
N THR A 186 -8.65 10.55 6.92
CA THR A 186 -7.23 10.42 7.26
C THR A 186 -7.08 10.42 8.76
N VAL A 187 -6.60 9.31 9.31
CA VAL A 187 -6.36 9.18 10.75
C VAL A 187 -4.97 9.69 11.11
N GLN A 188 -3.99 9.45 10.24
CA GLN A 188 -2.64 9.98 10.32
C GLN A 188 -2.07 10.24 8.93
N THR A 189 -1.41 11.38 8.75
CA THR A 189 -0.63 11.70 7.54
C THR A 189 0.70 10.94 7.52
N PHE A 190 1.51 11.12 6.47
CA PHE A 190 2.79 10.43 6.36
C PHE A 190 3.72 10.75 7.52
N SER A 191 4.12 9.72 8.26
CA SER A 191 5.09 9.82 9.36
C SER A 191 6.01 8.60 9.36
N ALA A 192 7.24 8.75 9.86
CA ALA A 192 8.16 7.64 10.08
C ALA A 192 7.73 6.73 11.24
N THR A 193 6.86 7.25 12.12
CA THR A 193 6.30 6.53 13.26
C THR A 193 4.77 6.55 13.21
N LEU A 194 4.16 5.49 13.72
CA LEU A 194 2.72 5.43 13.94
C LEU A 194 2.41 5.85 15.38
N ASP A 195 1.57 6.88 15.56
CA ASP A 195 1.06 7.22 16.89
C ASP A 195 0.07 6.12 17.33
N PRO A 196 0.30 5.43 18.46
CA PRO A 196 -0.64 4.42 18.96
C PRO A 196 -2.07 4.93 19.11
N LYS A 197 -2.26 6.22 19.41
CA LYS A 197 -3.59 6.86 19.57
C LYS A 197 -4.31 7.05 18.24
N THR A 198 -3.58 7.13 17.12
CA THR A 198 -4.18 7.16 15.77
C THR A 198 -5.08 5.95 15.59
N LEU A 199 -4.60 4.75 15.91
CA LEU A 199 -5.34 3.52 15.66
C LEU A 199 -6.58 3.37 16.55
N GLU A 200 -6.59 4.00 17.72
CA GLU A 200 -7.78 4.08 18.59
C GLU A 200 -8.92 4.88 17.94
N ARG A 201 -8.59 5.78 16.99
CA ARG A 201 -9.57 6.53 16.18
C ARG A 201 -10.13 5.74 15.00
N CYS A 202 -9.65 4.53 14.73
CA CYS A 202 -10.26 3.64 13.74
C CYS A 202 -11.55 3.06 14.35
N TYR A 203 -12.62 3.86 14.37
CA TYR A 203 -13.93 3.46 14.88
C TYR A 203 -14.72 2.74 13.81
N VAL A 204 -15.45 1.69 14.21
CA VAL A 204 -16.39 1.00 13.32
C VAL A 204 -17.52 1.96 12.98
N ALA A 205 -17.66 2.27 11.70
CA ALA A 205 -18.69 3.14 11.17
C ALA A 205 -19.87 2.32 10.63
N SER A 206 -21.09 2.83 10.84
CA SER A 206 -22.29 2.28 10.21
C SER A 206 -22.38 2.82 8.78
N GLY A 207 -22.34 1.95 7.77
CA GLY A 207 -22.46 2.38 6.38
C GLY A 207 -21.97 1.33 5.38
N GLY A 208 -21.95 1.72 4.10
CA GLY A 208 -21.34 0.92 3.05
C GLY A 208 -19.81 0.98 3.09
N THR A 209 -19.19 0.28 2.15
CA THR A 209 -17.74 0.15 1.99
C THR A 209 -17.30 0.91 0.74
N PRO A 210 -16.87 2.19 0.85
CA PRO A 210 -16.45 3.01 -0.29
C PRO A 210 -14.97 2.77 -0.65
N THR A 211 -14.65 1.58 -1.16
CA THR A 211 -13.25 1.19 -1.44
C THR A 211 -12.63 2.02 -2.57
N GLY A 212 -13.39 2.32 -3.64
CA GLY A 212 -12.90 3.17 -4.74
C GLY A 212 -12.54 4.58 -4.28
N PRO A 213 -13.43 5.27 -3.56
CA PRO A 213 -13.12 6.55 -2.93
C PRO A 213 -11.92 6.50 -1.97
N ALA A 214 -11.74 5.42 -1.21
CA ALA A 214 -10.58 5.26 -0.34
C ALA A 214 -9.27 5.24 -1.13
N ILE A 215 -9.23 4.52 -2.26
CA ILE A 215 -8.07 4.49 -3.15
C ILE A 215 -7.83 5.89 -3.77
N ARG A 216 -8.87 6.59 -4.23
CA ARG A 216 -8.73 7.98 -4.72
C ARG A 216 -8.15 8.92 -3.69
N HIS A 217 -8.64 8.84 -2.46
CA HIS A 217 -8.16 9.64 -1.34
C HIS A 217 -6.68 9.37 -1.06
N ALA A 218 -6.24 8.12 -1.14
CA ALA A 218 -4.82 7.79 -1.05
C ALA A 218 -3.98 8.45 -2.17
N LEU A 219 -4.51 8.52 -3.40
CA LEU A 219 -3.82 9.22 -4.50
C LEU A 219 -3.66 10.72 -4.21
N GLN A 220 -4.68 11.36 -3.64
CA GLN A 220 -4.63 12.76 -3.22
C GLN A 220 -3.57 12.97 -2.12
N LEU A 221 -3.51 12.11 -1.11
CA LEU A 221 -2.48 12.18 -0.06
C LEU A 221 -1.05 12.07 -0.63
N PHE A 222 -0.83 11.24 -1.65
CA PHE A 222 0.47 11.20 -2.34
C PHE A 222 0.79 12.49 -3.11
N GLN A 223 -0.22 13.16 -3.67
CA GLN A 223 -0.07 14.42 -4.40
C GLN A 223 0.23 15.59 -3.45
N GLU A 224 -0.58 15.78 -2.41
CA GLU A 224 -0.40 16.83 -1.39
C GLU A 224 1.00 16.79 -0.78
N LYS A 225 1.51 15.59 -0.48
CA LYS A 225 2.87 15.41 0.02
C LYS A 225 3.95 15.86 -0.98
N THR A 226 3.72 15.59 -2.26
CA THR A 226 4.67 15.99 -3.31
C THR A 226 4.72 17.51 -3.41
N GLU A 227 3.59 18.19 -3.24
CA GLU A 227 3.49 19.65 -3.23
C GLU A 227 4.11 20.27 -1.96
N SER A 228 3.78 19.78 -0.76
CA SER A 228 4.39 20.27 0.50
C SER A 228 5.91 20.11 0.52
N GLY A 229 6.44 19.03 -0.07
CA GLY A 229 7.88 18.80 -0.14
C GLY A 229 8.61 19.72 -1.13
N ILE A 230 7.90 20.29 -2.10
CA ILE A 230 8.45 21.29 -3.02
C ILE A 230 8.54 22.63 -2.26
N ASP A 231 7.46 23.06 -1.59
CA ASP A 231 7.41 24.33 -0.86
C ASP A 231 8.47 24.44 0.25
N GLU A 232 8.71 23.37 1.02
CA GLU A 232 9.78 23.32 2.03
C GLU A 232 11.18 23.46 1.41
N GLN A 233 11.37 22.99 0.18
CA GLN A 233 12.64 23.04 -0.53
C GLN A 233 12.97 24.43 -1.08
N TRP A 234 11.94 25.24 -1.42
CA TRP A 234 12.09 26.65 -1.77
C TRP A 234 12.32 27.54 -0.54
N ALA A 235 11.64 27.25 0.56
CA ALA A 235 11.81 28.00 1.81
C ALA A 235 13.19 27.81 2.48
N ALA A 236 13.91 26.73 2.15
CA ALA A 236 15.26 26.46 2.65
C ALA A 236 16.39 27.09 1.81
N LEU A 237 16.03 27.77 0.70
CA LEU A 237 16.97 28.46 -0.19
C LEU A 237 16.95 29.99 -0.05
N ASP A 238 16.06 30.52 0.81
CA ASP A 238 16.00 31.91 1.25
C ASP A 238 16.60 32.07 2.67
#